data_AF-A0A939BQJ1-F1
#
_entry.id   AF-A0A939BQJ1-F1
#
_cell.length_a   1.000
_cell.length_b   1.000
_cell.length_c   1.000
_cell.angle_alpha   90.00
_cell.angle_beta   90.00
_cell.angle_gamma   90.00
#
_symmetry.space_group_name_H-M   'P 1'
#
loop_
_entity.id
_entity.type
_entity.pdbx_description
1 polymer ?
#
loop_
_entity_poly.entity_id
_entity_poly.type
_entity_poly.pdbx_seq_one_letter_code
_entity_poly.pdbx_strand_id
1 'polypeptide(L)'
;MNKHIKIHSEIIKQALELMEYNERESTIVFKGKILKIMHSNIWENKDCEISENEDLFSYIIGDIWNIANLVQRLNWLRNIAMDNDNNFWHTYASLDIEHIYVEFRSLCDHLAKLIYYCYDEIPSSRGESFYKLLKWVFENRENANVDLVEVFRNSNLLREEEEIYKTWFGHMREIRDDINHRGAEAIVFANPSDGIIFQVLRWKFNDIVAALPHISFNENDLIYFRKYFSLQMASLLLFTEDLANIIIDKFQLEVFNSYSTGFDIIHKWMEGFHEELISDY
;
A
#
# COMPACT_ATOMS: atom_id res chain seq x y z
N MET A 1 24.82 9.35 -0.32
CA MET A 1 23.41 8.98 -0.49
C MET A 1 22.49 9.98 0.21
N ASN A 2 21.58 10.63 -0.52
CA ASN A 2 20.53 11.48 0.06
C ASN A 2 19.75 10.66 1.12
N LYS A 3 19.47 11.25 2.29
CA LYS A 3 18.78 10.58 3.40
C LYS A 3 17.46 9.93 2.96
N HIS A 4 16.71 10.56 2.05
CA HIS A 4 15.45 10.03 1.54
C HIS A 4 15.63 8.77 0.69
N ILE A 5 16.65 8.75 -0.18
CA ILE A 5 16.94 7.58 -1.03
C ILE A 5 17.32 6.38 -0.17
N LYS A 6 18.13 6.59 0.87
CA LYS A 6 18.49 5.51 1.82
C LYS A 6 17.25 4.90 2.49
N ILE A 7 16.34 5.76 2.95
CA ILE A 7 15.11 5.31 3.63
C ILE A 7 14.22 4.55 2.65
N HIS A 8 14.02 5.07 1.43
CA HIS A 8 13.17 4.39 0.44
C HIS A 8 13.76 3.06 -0.02
N SER A 9 15.09 2.99 -0.23
CA SER A 9 15.78 1.74 -0.56
C SER A 9 15.58 0.70 0.56
N GLU A 10 15.72 1.09 1.82
CA GLU A 10 15.52 0.19 2.95
C GLU A 10 14.06 -0.30 3.06
N ILE A 11 13.08 0.58 2.90
CA ILE A 11 11.65 0.21 2.88
C ILE A 11 11.36 -0.81 1.79
N ILE A 12 11.85 -0.57 0.57
CA ILE A 12 11.60 -1.48 -0.56
C ILE A 12 12.31 -2.81 -0.34
N LYS A 13 13.55 -2.78 0.16
CA LYS A 13 14.31 -4.00 0.48
C LYS A 13 13.57 -4.87 1.50
N GLN A 14 13.11 -4.28 2.60
CA GLN A 14 12.36 -5.03 3.62
C GLN A 14 11.05 -5.60 3.06
N ALA A 15 10.34 -4.83 2.23
CA ALA A 15 9.12 -5.33 1.60
C ALA A 15 9.37 -6.49 0.62
N LEU A 16 10.50 -6.48 -0.10
CA LEU A 16 10.91 -7.58 -0.98
C LEU A 16 11.17 -8.88 -0.19
N GLU A 17 11.62 -8.81 1.06
CA GLU A 17 11.81 -9.99 1.92
C GLU A 17 10.48 -10.69 2.27
N LEU A 18 9.34 -9.99 2.12
CA LEU A 18 7.99 -10.55 2.27
C LEU A 18 7.50 -11.28 1.02
N MET A 19 8.32 -11.38 -0.02
CA MET A 19 8.02 -12.06 -1.27
C MET A 19 9.08 -13.10 -1.57
N GLU A 20 8.71 -14.19 -2.23
CA GLU A 20 9.67 -15.20 -2.68
C GLU A 20 9.20 -15.91 -3.94
N TYR A 21 10.14 -16.47 -4.69
CA TYR A 21 9.81 -17.32 -5.83
C TYR A 21 9.32 -18.68 -5.35
N ASN A 22 8.12 -19.05 -5.77
CA ASN A 22 7.55 -20.36 -5.51
C ASN A 22 7.77 -21.26 -6.74
N GLU A 23 8.62 -22.28 -6.61
CA GLU A 23 8.95 -23.18 -7.72
C GLU A 23 7.74 -23.94 -8.26
N ARG A 24 6.82 -24.36 -7.38
CA ARG A 24 5.65 -25.15 -7.74
C ARG A 24 4.69 -24.34 -8.62
N GLU A 25 4.45 -23.09 -8.25
CA GLU A 25 3.55 -22.20 -8.96
C GLU A 25 4.27 -21.41 -10.07
N SER A 26 5.61 -21.47 -10.12
CA SER A 26 6.47 -20.73 -11.06
C SER A 26 6.17 -19.22 -11.09
N THR A 27 5.97 -18.63 -9.92
CA THR A 27 5.54 -17.24 -9.72
C THR A 27 6.10 -16.70 -8.40
N ILE A 28 6.17 -15.38 -8.29
CA ILE A 28 6.43 -14.71 -7.02
C ILE A 28 5.17 -14.73 -6.15
N VAL A 29 5.34 -15.19 -4.92
CA VAL A 29 4.29 -15.21 -3.90
C VAL A 29 4.58 -14.23 -2.78
N PHE A 30 3.54 -13.61 -2.25
CA PHE A 30 3.59 -12.84 -1.00
C PHE A 30 3.39 -13.78 0.18
N LYS A 31 4.25 -13.67 1.21
CA LYS A 31 4.28 -14.53 2.40
C LYS A 31 4.15 -13.75 3.72
N GLY A 32 3.57 -12.55 3.67
CA GLY A 32 3.37 -11.73 4.86
C GLY A 32 2.50 -12.41 5.91
N LYS A 33 2.75 -12.12 7.19
CA LYS A 33 2.10 -12.74 8.34
C LYS A 33 0.60 -12.47 8.41
N ILE A 34 0.12 -11.40 7.79
CA ILE A 34 -1.31 -11.12 7.69
C ILE A 34 -2.08 -12.28 7.02
N LEU A 35 -1.45 -12.99 6.06
CA LEU A 35 -2.05 -14.18 5.42
C LEU A 35 -2.16 -15.36 6.38
N LYS A 36 -1.25 -15.45 7.36
CA LYS A 36 -1.17 -16.59 8.27
C LYS A 36 -2.23 -16.52 9.36
N ILE A 37 -2.69 -15.33 9.72
CA ILE A 37 -3.74 -15.11 10.73
C ILE A 37 -5.08 -15.68 10.24
N MET A 38 -5.37 -15.59 8.94
CA MET A 38 -6.59 -16.15 8.34
C MET A 38 -6.78 -17.65 8.65
N HIS A 39 -5.68 -18.40 8.79
CA HIS A 39 -5.73 -19.83 9.07
C HIS A 39 -5.44 -20.16 10.53
N SER A 40 -5.36 -19.17 11.41
CA SER A 40 -4.99 -19.38 12.81
C SER A 40 -6.13 -19.95 13.65
N ASN A 41 -5.78 -20.38 14.87
CA ASN A 41 -6.73 -20.82 15.89
C ASN A 41 -7.60 -19.69 16.49
N ILE A 42 -7.47 -18.44 16.01
CA ILE A 42 -8.27 -17.31 16.51
C ILE A 42 -9.77 -17.57 16.41
N TRP A 43 -10.20 -18.34 15.41
CA TRP A 43 -11.60 -18.72 15.15
C TRP A 43 -12.18 -19.69 16.18
N GLU A 44 -11.32 -20.36 16.94
CA GLU A 44 -11.74 -21.29 18.00
C GLU A 44 -11.92 -20.56 19.34
N ASN A 45 -11.37 -19.35 19.46
CA ASN A 45 -11.42 -18.56 20.69
C ASN A 45 -12.64 -17.62 20.70
N LYS A 46 -13.76 -18.11 21.25
CA LYS A 46 -15.03 -17.37 21.36
C LYS A 46 -14.98 -16.11 22.23
N ASP A 47 -13.93 -15.92 23.02
CA ASP A 47 -13.75 -14.72 23.84
C ASP A 47 -12.98 -13.61 23.09
N CYS A 48 -12.58 -13.86 21.84
CA CYS A 48 -11.89 -12.88 21.00
C CYS A 48 -12.90 -12.17 20.08
N GLU A 49 -13.08 -10.85 20.22
CA GLU A 49 -14.00 -10.06 19.35
C GLU A 49 -13.65 -10.17 17.85
N ILE A 50 -12.39 -10.43 17.53
CA ILE A 50 -11.93 -10.66 16.16
C ILE A 50 -12.57 -11.94 15.57
N SER A 51 -12.81 -12.97 16.39
CA SER A 51 -13.43 -14.23 15.97
C SER A 51 -14.87 -14.03 15.47
N GLU A 52 -15.56 -12.99 15.93
CA GLU A 52 -16.91 -12.65 15.48
C GLU A 52 -16.94 -12.03 14.07
N ASN A 53 -15.77 -11.69 13.52
CA ASN A 53 -15.60 -11.01 12.23
C ASN A 53 -14.64 -11.78 11.30
N GLU A 54 -14.88 -13.09 11.13
CA GLU A 54 -14.08 -13.97 10.25
C GLU A 54 -13.86 -13.42 8.84
N ASP A 55 -14.87 -12.75 8.30
CA ASP A 55 -14.81 -12.16 6.97
C ASP A 55 -13.78 -11.01 6.87
N LEU A 56 -13.35 -10.39 7.97
CA LEU A 56 -12.49 -9.21 7.93
C LEU A 56 -11.11 -9.49 7.32
N PHE A 57 -10.49 -10.63 7.66
CA PHE A 57 -9.22 -11.01 7.03
C PHE A 57 -9.43 -11.38 5.57
N SER A 58 -10.56 -12.00 5.22
CA SER A 58 -10.93 -12.28 3.83
C SER A 58 -11.03 -11.00 3.01
N TYR A 59 -11.60 -9.94 3.57
CA TYR A 59 -11.66 -8.63 2.90
C TYR A 59 -10.28 -7.99 2.76
N ILE A 60 -9.45 -7.99 3.82
CA ILE A 60 -8.08 -7.44 3.76
C ILE A 60 -7.25 -8.16 2.68
N ILE A 61 -7.27 -9.49 2.68
CA ILE A 61 -6.51 -10.31 1.72
C ILE A 61 -7.08 -10.12 0.30
N GLY A 62 -8.41 -10.04 0.19
CA GLY A 62 -9.10 -9.75 -1.06
C GLY A 62 -8.68 -8.41 -1.66
N ASP A 63 -8.68 -7.33 -0.88
CA ASP A 63 -8.27 -6.00 -1.35
C ASP A 63 -6.79 -5.98 -1.78
N ILE A 64 -5.90 -6.62 -0.99
CA ILE A 64 -4.48 -6.75 -1.36
C ILE A 64 -4.32 -7.47 -2.70
N TRP A 65 -5.06 -8.57 -2.89
CA TRP A 65 -5.02 -9.35 -4.12
C TRP A 65 -5.61 -8.59 -5.31
N ASN A 66 -6.68 -7.82 -5.11
CA ASN A 66 -7.27 -6.96 -6.13
C ASN A 66 -6.26 -5.90 -6.60
N ILE A 67 -5.56 -5.25 -5.67
CA ILE A 67 -4.50 -4.29 -6.00
C ILE A 67 -3.40 -4.96 -6.84
N ALA A 68 -2.95 -6.15 -6.45
CA ALA A 68 -1.94 -6.90 -7.20
C ALA A 68 -2.39 -7.23 -8.64
N ASN A 69 -3.64 -7.70 -8.78
CA ASN A 69 -4.24 -7.99 -10.08
C ASN A 69 -4.39 -6.75 -10.96
N LEU A 70 -4.77 -5.60 -10.39
CA LEU A 70 -4.85 -4.33 -11.11
C LEU A 70 -3.48 -3.88 -11.63
N VAL A 71 -2.43 -4.02 -10.81
CA VAL A 71 -1.05 -3.73 -11.24
C VAL A 71 -0.60 -4.67 -12.35
N GLN A 72 -0.92 -5.96 -12.25
CA GLN A 72 -0.62 -6.94 -13.29
C GLN A 72 -1.34 -6.61 -14.61
N ARG A 73 -2.63 -6.27 -14.53
CA ARG A 73 -3.44 -5.84 -15.69
C ARG A 73 -2.87 -4.57 -16.32
N LEU A 74 -2.51 -3.58 -15.51
CA LEU A 74 -1.91 -2.32 -15.96
C LEU A 74 -0.60 -2.56 -16.74
N ASN A 75 0.26 -3.45 -16.24
CA ASN A 75 1.48 -3.84 -16.95
C ASN A 75 1.21 -4.64 -18.23
N TRP A 76 0.20 -5.53 -18.21
CA TRP A 76 -0.23 -6.28 -19.38
C TRP A 76 -0.78 -5.36 -20.49
N LEU A 77 -1.64 -4.39 -20.13
CA LEU A 77 -2.16 -3.37 -21.04
C LEU A 77 -1.05 -2.57 -21.70
N ARG A 78 -0.05 -2.15 -20.92
CA ARG A 78 1.14 -1.46 -21.44
C ARG A 78 1.85 -2.30 -22.51
N ASN A 79 2.10 -3.58 -22.24
CA ASN A 79 2.80 -4.46 -23.19
C ASN A 79 2.00 -4.65 -24.48
N ILE A 80 0.68 -4.85 -24.39
CA ILE A 80 -0.18 -4.94 -25.58
C ILE A 80 -0.14 -3.65 -26.40
N ALA A 81 -0.12 -2.50 -25.72
CA ALA A 81 -0.06 -1.20 -26.39
C ALA A 81 1.27 -0.97 -27.10
N MET A 82 2.38 -1.52 -26.58
CA MET A 82 3.68 -1.52 -27.27
C MET A 82 3.62 -2.30 -28.58
N ASP A 83 2.87 -3.41 -28.63
CA ASP A 83 2.84 -4.30 -29.79
C ASP A 83 1.83 -3.87 -30.88
N ASN A 84 0.74 -3.18 -30.49
CA ASN A 84 -0.43 -2.97 -31.36
C ASN A 84 -0.79 -1.50 -31.64
N ASP A 85 0.04 -0.54 -31.23
CA ASP A 85 -0.22 0.91 -31.39
C ASP A 85 -1.65 1.30 -30.94
N ASN A 86 -2.02 0.87 -29.73
CA ASN A 86 -3.37 1.07 -29.19
C ASN A 86 -3.52 2.48 -28.62
N ASN A 87 -4.19 3.35 -29.37
CA ASN A 87 -4.46 4.74 -28.98
C ASN A 87 -5.27 4.90 -27.68
N PHE A 88 -5.96 3.88 -27.17
CA PHE A 88 -6.78 3.97 -25.95
C PHE A 88 -6.07 3.47 -24.68
N TRP A 89 -4.81 3.04 -24.79
CA TRP A 89 -4.11 2.43 -23.65
C TRP A 89 -4.04 3.37 -22.44
N HIS A 90 -3.79 4.66 -22.67
CA HIS A 90 -3.69 5.66 -21.62
C HIS A 90 -5.02 5.81 -20.86
N THR A 91 -6.16 5.75 -21.55
CA THR A 91 -7.48 5.81 -20.93
C THR A 91 -7.71 4.61 -20.01
N TYR A 92 -7.41 3.40 -20.46
CA TYR A 92 -7.57 2.19 -19.64
C TYR A 92 -6.58 2.14 -18.48
N ALA A 93 -5.34 2.55 -18.73
CA ALA A 93 -4.31 2.65 -17.69
C ALA A 93 -4.69 3.67 -16.60
N SER A 94 -5.23 4.82 -16.99
CA SER A 94 -5.80 5.81 -16.07
C SER A 94 -6.89 5.22 -15.19
N LEU A 95 -7.87 4.53 -15.77
CA LEU A 95 -8.96 3.90 -15.02
C LEU A 95 -8.45 2.83 -14.04
N ASP A 96 -7.47 2.03 -14.44
CA ASP A 96 -6.85 1.03 -13.56
C ASP A 96 -6.16 1.69 -12.36
N ILE A 97 -5.48 2.84 -12.58
CA ILE A 97 -4.86 3.60 -11.51
C ILE A 97 -5.91 4.18 -10.56
N GLU A 98 -7.02 4.72 -11.06
CA GLU A 98 -8.12 5.20 -10.20
C GLU A 98 -8.71 4.06 -9.36
N HIS A 99 -8.89 2.88 -9.97
CA HIS A 99 -9.39 1.70 -9.27
C HIS A 99 -8.42 1.24 -8.17
N ILE A 100 -7.09 1.30 -8.40
CA ILE A 100 -6.11 1.02 -7.35
C ILE A 100 -6.32 1.90 -6.11
N TYR A 101 -6.64 3.18 -6.28
CA TYR A 101 -6.92 4.07 -5.14
C TYR A 101 -8.22 3.73 -4.40
N VAL A 102 -9.21 3.19 -5.10
CA VAL A 102 -10.46 2.70 -4.51
C VAL A 102 -10.21 1.44 -3.67
N GLU A 103 -9.50 0.45 -4.21
CA GLU A 103 -9.15 -0.77 -3.48
C GLU A 103 -8.24 -0.46 -2.28
N PHE A 104 -7.27 0.45 -2.44
CA PHE A 104 -6.41 0.91 -1.35
C PHE A 104 -7.22 1.53 -0.20
N ARG A 105 -8.27 2.29 -0.51
CA ARG A 105 -9.16 2.87 0.50
C ARG A 105 -9.91 1.78 1.25
N SER A 106 -10.48 0.81 0.53
CA SER A 106 -11.19 -0.34 1.10
C SER A 106 -10.29 -1.08 2.10
N LEU A 107 -9.07 -1.40 1.66
CA LEU A 107 -8.06 -2.06 2.47
C LEU A 107 -7.78 -1.30 3.77
N CYS A 108 -7.54 0.02 3.68
CA CYS A 108 -7.27 0.83 4.85
C CYS A 108 -8.45 0.83 5.84
N ASP A 109 -9.70 0.82 5.37
CA ASP A 109 -10.87 0.72 6.24
C ASP A 109 -10.98 -0.63 6.93
N HIS A 110 -10.71 -1.72 6.21
CA HIS A 110 -10.67 -3.04 6.83
C HIS A 110 -9.55 -3.16 7.86
N LEU A 111 -8.38 -2.58 7.59
CA LEU A 111 -7.28 -2.50 8.57
C LEU A 111 -7.66 -1.64 9.78
N ALA A 112 -8.39 -0.54 9.60
CA ALA A 112 -8.86 0.29 10.70
C ALA A 112 -9.85 -0.45 11.61
N LYS A 113 -10.79 -1.20 11.02
CA LYS A 113 -11.71 -2.07 11.74
C LYS A 113 -10.96 -3.16 12.50
N LEU A 114 -9.96 -3.77 11.87
CA LEU A 114 -9.14 -4.81 12.52
C LEU A 114 -8.43 -4.26 13.74
N ILE A 115 -7.79 -3.09 13.61
CA ILE A 115 -7.14 -2.41 14.74
C ILE A 115 -8.14 -2.10 15.83
N TYR A 116 -9.33 -1.60 15.49
CA TYR A 116 -10.38 -1.36 16.49
C TYR A 116 -10.72 -2.61 17.31
N TYR A 117 -10.89 -3.77 16.69
CA TYR A 117 -11.13 -5.04 17.40
C TYR A 117 -9.93 -5.55 18.21
N CYS A 118 -8.74 -5.02 17.95
CA CYS A 118 -7.54 -5.39 18.71
C CYS A 118 -7.33 -4.51 19.95
N TYR A 119 -8.01 -3.37 20.07
CA TYR A 119 -7.71 -2.35 21.07
C TYR A 119 -8.99 -1.67 21.60
N ASP A 120 -9.47 -2.14 22.74
CA ASP A 120 -10.71 -1.70 23.40
C ASP A 120 -10.71 -0.19 23.76
N GLU A 121 -9.54 0.43 23.90
CA GLU A 121 -9.44 1.86 24.20
C GLU A 121 -9.83 2.77 23.03
N ILE A 122 -9.93 2.23 21.81
CA ILE A 122 -10.27 2.98 20.61
C ILE A 122 -11.80 3.16 20.55
N PRO A 123 -12.32 4.40 20.46
CA PRO A 123 -13.76 4.61 20.34
C PRO A 123 -14.32 4.00 19.05
N SER A 124 -15.44 3.28 19.13
CA SER A 124 -16.07 2.60 17.99
C SER A 124 -16.31 3.50 16.76
N SER A 125 -16.66 4.76 16.98
CA SER A 125 -16.82 5.78 15.92
C SER A 125 -15.55 6.04 15.06
N ARG A 126 -14.40 5.50 15.45
CA ARG A 126 -13.10 5.60 14.76
C ARG A 126 -12.76 4.37 13.93
N GLY A 127 -13.32 3.19 14.25
CA GLY A 127 -13.02 1.94 13.56
C GLY A 127 -13.45 1.92 12.08
N GLU A 128 -14.36 2.80 11.67
CA GLU A 128 -14.86 2.88 10.29
C GLU A 128 -13.93 3.60 9.30
N SER A 129 -12.88 4.28 9.78
CA SER A 129 -12.02 5.08 8.92
C SER A 129 -10.58 5.11 9.40
N PHE A 130 -9.66 4.64 8.55
CA PHE A 130 -8.23 4.68 8.83
C PHE A 130 -7.73 6.10 9.16
N TYR A 131 -8.25 7.14 8.51
CA TYR A 131 -7.87 8.51 8.83
C TYR A 131 -8.32 8.94 10.23
N LYS A 132 -9.56 8.60 10.61
CA LYS A 132 -10.08 8.90 11.96
C LYS A 132 -9.26 8.15 13.03
N LEU A 133 -8.90 6.90 12.76
CA LEU A 133 -8.03 6.10 13.60
C LEU A 133 -6.63 6.74 13.72
N LEU A 134 -6.00 7.07 12.59
CA LEU A 134 -4.69 7.70 12.55
C LEU A 134 -4.64 8.99 13.37
N LYS A 135 -5.65 9.87 13.20
CA LYS A 135 -5.77 11.11 13.98
C LYS A 135 -5.91 10.82 15.48
N TRP A 136 -6.73 9.85 15.84
CA TRP A 136 -6.91 9.44 17.23
C TRP A 136 -5.60 8.91 17.85
N VAL A 137 -4.87 8.03 17.14
CA VAL A 137 -3.57 7.50 17.62
C VAL A 137 -2.58 8.64 17.81
N PHE A 138 -2.52 9.59 16.87
CA PHE A 138 -1.63 10.74 16.98
C PHE A 138 -1.95 11.63 18.20
N GLU A 139 -3.23 11.97 18.40
CA GLU A 139 -3.71 12.79 19.52
C GLU A 139 -3.53 12.11 20.87
N ASN A 140 -3.61 10.78 20.92
CA ASN A 140 -3.58 9.99 22.15
C ASN A 140 -2.28 9.20 22.34
N ARG A 141 -1.24 9.43 21.54
CA ARG A 141 0.01 8.64 21.52
C ARG A 141 0.72 8.47 22.87
N GLU A 142 0.51 9.39 23.82
CA GLU A 142 1.08 9.32 25.17
C GLU A 142 0.29 8.38 26.10
N ASN A 143 -0.97 8.09 25.78
CA ASN A 143 -1.89 7.28 26.59
C ASN A 143 -2.39 6.01 25.88
N ALA A 144 -2.23 5.93 24.55
CA ALA A 144 -2.62 4.77 23.76
C ALA A 144 -1.65 3.59 24.00
N ASN A 145 -2.07 2.37 23.61
CA ASN A 145 -1.21 1.21 23.68
C ASN A 145 0.12 1.42 22.93
N VAL A 146 1.23 1.05 23.59
CA VAL A 146 2.60 1.29 23.09
C VAL A 146 2.87 0.56 21.77
N ASP A 147 2.40 -0.68 21.64
CA ASP A 147 2.62 -1.49 20.44
C ASP A 147 1.89 -0.88 19.25
N LEU A 148 0.64 -0.44 19.44
CA LEU A 148 -0.12 0.27 18.41
C LEU A 148 0.60 1.56 17.95
N VAL A 149 1.07 2.36 18.90
CA VAL A 149 1.80 3.60 18.59
C VAL A 149 3.09 3.29 17.81
N GLU A 150 3.78 2.20 18.17
CA GLU A 150 5.02 1.80 17.52
C GLU A 150 4.81 1.35 16.07
N VAL A 151 3.74 0.61 15.75
CA VAL A 151 3.38 0.28 14.35
C VAL A 151 3.24 1.54 13.50
N PHE A 152 2.46 2.50 14.00
CA PHE A 152 2.21 3.74 13.27
C PHE A 152 3.47 4.60 13.15
N ARG A 153 4.35 4.56 14.15
CA ARG A 153 5.64 5.25 14.11
C ARG A 153 6.57 4.63 13.08
N ASN A 154 6.75 3.31 13.11
CA ASN A 154 7.64 2.57 12.22
C ASN A 154 7.18 2.65 10.76
N SER A 155 5.87 2.69 10.54
CA SER A 155 5.27 2.89 9.23
C SER A 155 5.22 4.37 8.77
N ASN A 156 5.90 5.28 9.48
CA ASN A 156 5.95 6.71 9.16
C ASN A 156 4.55 7.35 9.02
N LEU A 157 3.60 6.95 9.86
CA LEU A 157 2.23 7.46 9.86
C LEU A 157 2.03 8.55 10.92
N LEU A 158 2.77 8.51 12.04
CA LEU A 158 2.67 9.52 13.10
C LEU A 158 3.37 10.82 12.69
N ARG A 159 2.60 11.72 12.09
CA ARG A 159 2.98 13.07 11.70
C ARG A 159 1.96 14.06 12.24
N GLU A 160 2.39 15.30 12.44
CA GLU A 160 1.48 16.42 12.71
C GLU A 160 0.41 16.53 11.60
N GLU A 161 -0.75 17.11 11.90
CA GLU A 161 -1.90 17.14 10.97
C GLU A 161 -1.54 17.85 9.65
N GLU A 162 -0.75 18.92 9.72
CA GLU A 162 -0.22 19.65 8.57
C GLU A 162 0.91 18.93 7.81
N GLU A 163 1.31 17.74 8.25
CA GLU A 163 2.34 16.91 7.60
C GLU A 163 1.83 15.53 7.22
N ILE A 164 0.56 15.20 7.49
CA ILE A 164 0.02 13.86 7.23
C ILE A 164 0.09 13.48 5.75
N TYR A 165 -0.02 14.44 4.84
CA TYR A 165 0.14 14.24 3.40
C TYR A 165 1.57 13.85 2.98
N LYS A 166 2.56 13.96 3.88
CA LYS A 166 3.95 13.48 3.66
C LYS A 166 4.12 12.01 4.01
N THR A 167 3.07 11.36 4.52
CA THR A 167 3.03 9.91 4.77
C THR A 167 2.52 9.18 3.53
N TRP A 168 2.82 7.89 3.40
CA TRP A 168 2.32 7.07 2.28
C TRP A 168 0.78 7.05 2.26
N PHE A 169 0.14 6.87 3.42
CA PHE A 169 -1.31 6.86 3.54
C PHE A 169 -1.92 8.22 3.20
N GLY A 170 -1.41 9.30 3.79
CA GLY A 170 -1.98 10.63 3.58
C GLY A 170 -1.87 11.08 2.13
N HIS A 171 -0.76 10.75 1.46
CA HIS A 171 -0.59 11.05 0.05
C HIS A 171 -1.56 10.26 -0.84
N MET A 172 -1.66 8.94 -0.64
CA MET A 172 -2.62 8.09 -1.37
C MET A 172 -4.07 8.55 -1.14
N ARG A 173 -4.40 8.94 0.10
CA ARG A 173 -5.72 9.46 0.45
C ARG A 173 -6.03 10.77 -0.27
N GLU A 174 -5.14 11.75 -0.26
CA GLU A 174 -5.41 13.04 -0.90
C GLU A 174 -5.58 12.90 -2.42
N ILE A 175 -4.78 12.06 -3.07
CA ILE A 175 -4.98 11.72 -4.49
C ILE A 175 -6.37 11.17 -4.73
N ARG A 176 -6.73 10.15 -3.96
CA ARG A 176 -8.03 9.50 -4.06
C ARG A 176 -9.17 10.49 -3.84
N ASP A 177 -9.05 11.34 -2.82
CA ASP A 177 -10.09 12.32 -2.49
C ASP A 177 -10.18 13.38 -3.60
N ASP A 178 -9.07 13.76 -4.21
CA ASP A 178 -9.03 14.63 -5.38
C ASP A 178 -9.77 14.00 -6.58
N ILE A 179 -9.46 12.73 -6.91
CA ILE A 179 -10.09 12.00 -8.02
C ILE A 179 -11.59 11.82 -7.77
N ASN A 180 -11.96 11.23 -6.63
CA ASN A 180 -13.33 10.78 -6.40
C ASN A 180 -14.30 11.91 -6.01
N HIS A 181 -13.81 12.96 -5.35
CA HIS A 181 -14.68 13.98 -4.74
C HIS A 181 -14.46 15.38 -5.26
N ARG A 182 -13.29 15.68 -5.84
CA ARG A 182 -12.90 17.06 -6.19
C ARG A 182 -12.65 17.25 -7.69
N GLY A 183 -13.02 16.25 -8.50
CA GLY A 183 -13.02 16.30 -9.96
C GLY A 183 -11.63 16.31 -10.59
N ALA A 184 -10.61 15.78 -9.90
CA ALA A 184 -9.32 15.53 -10.51
C ALA A 184 -9.38 14.26 -11.37
N GLU A 185 -8.46 14.16 -12.33
CA GLU A 185 -8.36 13.01 -13.23
C GLU A 185 -6.97 12.39 -13.11
N ALA A 186 -6.90 11.07 -13.01
CA ALA A 186 -5.68 10.32 -13.19
C ALA A 186 -5.35 10.28 -14.68
N ILE A 187 -4.20 10.82 -15.11
CA ILE A 187 -3.81 10.81 -16.52
C ILE A 187 -2.50 10.08 -16.69
N VAL A 188 -2.53 9.10 -17.59
CA VAL A 188 -1.34 8.43 -18.11
C VAL A 188 -0.87 9.14 -19.38
N PHE A 189 0.42 9.46 -19.41
CA PHE A 189 1.09 10.18 -20.50
C PHE A 189 2.11 9.29 -21.23
N ALA A 190 2.69 9.88 -22.28
CA ALA A 190 3.80 9.36 -23.06
C ALA A 190 3.49 8.08 -23.85
N ASN A 191 4.50 7.48 -24.48
CA ASN A 191 4.34 6.20 -25.16
C ASN A 191 4.48 5.06 -24.14
N PRO A 192 3.85 3.89 -24.39
CA PRO A 192 4.03 2.70 -23.54
C PRO A 192 5.51 2.34 -23.33
N SER A 193 6.39 2.59 -24.31
CA SER A 193 7.83 2.37 -24.21
C SER A 193 8.50 3.17 -23.08
N ASP A 194 7.99 4.36 -22.75
CA ASP A 194 8.56 5.28 -21.76
C ASP A 194 8.22 4.84 -20.32
N GLY A 195 7.28 3.90 -20.17
CA GLY A 195 6.78 3.40 -18.90
C GLY A 195 5.32 3.78 -18.67
N ILE A 196 4.93 3.86 -17.39
CA ILE A 196 3.62 4.37 -16.99
C ILE A 196 3.89 5.74 -16.37
N ILE A 197 3.79 6.78 -17.19
CA ILE A 197 4.01 8.16 -16.77
C ILE A 197 2.68 8.73 -16.31
N PHE A 198 2.62 9.25 -15.09
CA PHE A 198 1.36 9.54 -14.41
C PHE A 198 1.34 10.95 -13.82
N GLN A 199 0.16 11.56 -13.80
CA GLN A 199 -0.16 12.76 -13.04
C GLN A 199 -1.61 12.72 -12.55
N VAL A 200 -1.90 13.45 -11.48
CA VAL A 200 -3.26 13.80 -11.08
C VAL A 200 -3.49 15.28 -11.42
N LEU A 201 -4.42 15.58 -12.32
CA LEU A 201 -4.65 16.96 -12.76
C LEU A 201 -5.42 17.75 -11.68
N ARG A 202 -4.69 18.52 -10.85
CA ARG A 202 -5.25 19.58 -9.97
C ARG A 202 -4.18 20.61 -9.57
N TRP A 203 -4.60 21.84 -9.26
CA TRP A 203 -3.73 23.02 -9.04
C TRP A 203 -2.74 22.97 -7.85
N LYS A 204 -2.65 21.86 -7.09
CA LYS A 204 -1.76 21.70 -5.91
C LYS A 204 -1.23 20.26 -5.65
N PHE A 205 -1.49 19.30 -6.55
CA PHE A 205 -0.97 17.93 -6.41
C PHE A 205 0.55 17.87 -6.55
N ASN A 206 1.07 18.82 -7.34
CA ASN A 206 2.41 18.84 -7.89
C ASN A 206 3.54 19.02 -6.85
N ASP A 207 3.28 19.67 -5.70
CA ASP A 207 4.37 20.10 -4.82
C ASP A 207 4.98 19.01 -3.93
N ILE A 208 4.35 17.82 -3.80
CA ILE A 208 4.73 16.82 -2.77
C ILE A 208 5.50 15.62 -3.35
N VAL A 209 5.02 15.00 -4.44
CA VAL A 209 5.65 13.78 -4.99
C VAL A 209 6.51 14.01 -6.22
N ALA A 210 6.21 15.02 -7.05
CA ALA A 210 7.14 15.44 -8.09
C ALA A 210 8.45 16.00 -7.51
N ALA A 211 8.43 16.43 -6.24
CA ALA A 211 9.60 16.92 -5.53
C ALA A 211 10.64 15.83 -5.18
N LEU A 212 10.32 14.54 -5.34
CA LEU A 212 11.27 13.44 -5.12
C LEU A 212 12.02 13.11 -6.44
N PRO A 213 13.31 13.46 -6.59
CA PRO A 213 14.00 13.37 -7.88
C PRO A 213 14.05 11.96 -8.46
N HIS A 214 14.13 10.94 -7.62
CA HIS A 214 14.22 9.54 -8.05
C HIS A 214 12.85 8.93 -8.45
N ILE A 215 11.74 9.66 -8.28
CA ILE A 215 10.38 9.28 -8.72
C ILE A 215 9.90 10.17 -9.87
N SER A 216 10.36 11.42 -9.92
CA SER A 216 10.03 12.38 -10.97
C SER A 216 10.46 11.91 -12.36
N PHE A 217 9.60 12.16 -13.36
CA PHE A 217 9.89 11.95 -14.78
C PHE A 217 10.47 13.23 -15.39
N ASN A 218 9.90 14.39 -15.08
CA ASN A 218 10.33 15.69 -15.60
C ASN A 218 9.92 16.86 -14.68
N GLU A 219 10.23 18.08 -15.11
CA GLU A 219 9.92 19.33 -14.40
C GLU A 219 8.42 19.72 -14.43
N ASN A 220 7.58 19.02 -15.20
CA ASN A 220 6.14 19.30 -15.33
C ASN A 220 5.28 18.41 -14.40
N ASP A 221 5.86 17.97 -13.28
CA ASP A 221 5.20 17.19 -12.25
C ASP A 221 4.65 15.83 -12.70
N LEU A 222 5.20 15.30 -13.79
CA LEU A 222 4.97 13.93 -14.21
C LEU A 222 5.87 12.99 -13.39
N ILE A 223 5.33 11.83 -13.01
CA ILE A 223 6.07 10.84 -12.23
C ILE A 223 6.08 9.47 -12.90
N TYR A 224 7.10 8.68 -12.59
CA TYR A 224 7.11 7.25 -12.91
C TYR A 224 6.17 6.50 -11.95
N PHE A 225 4.97 6.14 -12.41
CA PHE A 225 3.96 5.47 -11.58
C PHE A 225 4.51 4.18 -10.94
N ARG A 226 5.29 3.38 -11.69
CA ARG A 226 5.89 2.15 -11.15
C ARG A 226 6.76 2.39 -9.91
N LYS A 227 7.57 3.46 -9.92
CA LYS A 227 8.48 3.80 -8.82
C LYS A 227 7.70 4.34 -7.63
N TYR A 228 6.79 5.26 -7.93
CA TYR A 228 5.86 5.80 -6.95
C TYR A 228 5.09 4.69 -6.22
N PHE A 229 4.41 3.84 -6.99
CA PHE A 229 3.55 2.80 -6.47
C PHE A 229 4.33 1.70 -5.73
N SER A 230 5.55 1.38 -6.19
CA SER A 230 6.44 0.45 -5.45
C SER A 230 6.71 0.93 -4.02
N LEU A 231 6.95 2.23 -3.82
CA LEU A 231 7.17 2.79 -2.49
C LEU A 231 5.89 2.77 -1.64
N GLN A 232 4.73 3.13 -2.22
CA GLN A 232 3.45 3.09 -1.51
C GLN A 232 3.09 1.67 -1.08
N MET A 233 3.20 0.72 -2.02
CA MET A 233 2.91 -0.69 -1.77
C MET A 233 3.90 -1.29 -0.77
N ALA A 234 5.18 -0.97 -0.84
CA ALA A 234 6.17 -1.45 0.12
C ALA A 234 5.83 -0.97 1.54
N SER A 235 5.49 0.32 1.69
CA SER A 235 5.10 0.89 2.98
C SER A 235 3.84 0.25 3.55
N LEU A 236 2.83 0.00 2.70
CA LEU A 236 1.61 -0.70 3.08
C LEU A 236 1.88 -2.15 3.51
N LEU A 237 2.69 -2.89 2.76
CA LEU A 237 3.01 -4.29 3.09
C LEU A 237 3.76 -4.39 4.42
N LEU A 238 4.74 -3.52 4.67
CA LEU A 238 5.43 -3.45 5.97
C LEU A 238 4.48 -3.09 7.11
N PHE A 239 3.58 -2.12 6.91
CA PHE A 239 2.55 -1.81 7.90
C PHE A 239 1.67 -3.03 8.22
N THR A 240 1.25 -3.79 7.20
CA THR A 240 0.43 -4.99 7.41
C THR A 240 1.21 -6.11 8.12
N GLU A 241 2.52 -6.20 7.89
CA GLU A 241 3.41 -7.15 8.57
C GLU A 241 3.58 -6.80 10.05
N ASP A 242 3.88 -5.53 10.37
CA ASP A 242 4.01 -5.03 11.73
C ASP A 242 2.70 -5.19 12.52
N LEU A 243 1.57 -4.87 11.90
CA LEU A 243 0.25 -5.07 12.50
C LEU A 243 -0.01 -6.56 12.77
N ALA A 244 0.27 -7.44 11.79
CA ALA A 244 0.07 -8.86 11.94
C ALA A 244 0.93 -9.45 13.07
N ASN A 245 2.18 -8.99 13.22
CA ASN A 245 3.05 -9.40 14.32
C ASN A 245 2.40 -9.17 15.68
N ILE A 246 1.89 -7.96 15.91
CA ILE A 246 1.30 -7.63 17.20
C ILE A 246 0.00 -8.39 17.43
N ILE A 247 -0.81 -8.64 16.40
CA ILE A 247 -2.01 -9.45 16.55
C ILE A 247 -1.65 -10.88 16.94
N ILE A 248 -0.66 -11.48 16.26
CA ILE A 248 -0.17 -12.83 16.58
C ILE A 248 0.32 -12.90 18.02
N ASP A 249 1.14 -11.93 18.44
CA ASP A 249 1.71 -11.89 19.79
C ASP A 249 0.63 -11.62 20.85
N LYS A 250 -0.28 -10.67 20.60
CA LYS A 250 -1.34 -10.30 21.54
C LYS A 250 -2.30 -11.46 21.81
N PHE A 251 -2.67 -12.21 20.78
CA PHE A 251 -3.64 -13.30 20.89
C PHE A 251 -2.97 -14.68 20.97
N GLN A 252 -1.62 -14.74 21.00
CA GLN A 252 -0.84 -15.98 21.06
C GLN A 252 -1.27 -16.99 19.97
N LEU A 253 -1.40 -16.49 18.74
CA LEU A 253 -1.97 -17.25 17.64
C LEU A 253 -1.01 -18.33 17.14
N GLU A 254 -1.52 -19.54 16.98
CA GLU A 254 -0.85 -20.56 16.19
C GLU A 254 -1.08 -20.27 14.72
N VAL A 255 -0.01 -19.95 13.99
CA VAL A 255 -0.08 -19.52 12.60
C VAL A 255 0.48 -20.58 11.66
N PHE A 256 -0.19 -20.76 10.52
CA PHE A 256 0.23 -21.71 9.49
C PHE A 256 0.91 -20.99 8.33
N ASN A 257 1.75 -21.70 7.59
CA ASN A 257 2.36 -21.13 6.40
C ASN A 257 1.30 -20.95 5.31
N SER A 258 1.12 -19.70 4.89
CA SER A 258 0.23 -19.30 3.82
C SER A 258 0.94 -18.31 2.91
N TYR A 259 0.53 -18.30 1.64
CA TYR A 259 1.07 -17.42 0.63
C TYR A 259 -0.02 -17.02 -0.37
N SER A 260 0.19 -15.91 -1.08
CA SER A 260 -0.71 -15.40 -2.12
C SER A 260 0.05 -15.17 -3.42
N THR A 261 -0.55 -15.54 -4.55
CA THR A 261 0.02 -15.38 -5.90
C THR A 261 -0.34 -14.03 -6.52
N GLY A 262 0.22 -13.71 -7.70
CA GLY A 262 -0.09 -12.47 -8.44
C GLY A 262 0.82 -11.29 -8.11
N PHE A 263 1.92 -11.52 -7.38
CA PHE A 263 2.84 -10.47 -6.96
C PHE A 263 4.03 -10.28 -7.91
N ASP A 264 4.10 -11.00 -9.04
CA ASP A 264 5.25 -10.94 -9.96
C ASP A 264 5.57 -9.51 -10.42
N ILE A 265 4.54 -8.75 -10.81
CA ILE A 265 4.73 -7.40 -11.34
C ILE A 265 5.08 -6.41 -10.24
N ILE A 266 4.45 -6.52 -9.07
CA ILE A 266 4.78 -5.69 -7.91
C ILE A 266 6.23 -5.95 -7.48
N HIS A 267 6.62 -7.22 -7.34
CA HIS A 267 7.99 -7.61 -7.02
C HIS A 267 8.98 -7.05 -8.05
N LYS A 268 8.72 -7.26 -9.34
CA LYS A 268 9.58 -6.75 -10.42
C LYS A 268 9.72 -5.23 -10.39
N TRP A 269 8.64 -4.50 -10.10
CA TRP A 269 8.69 -3.04 -9.99
C TRP A 269 9.50 -2.59 -8.77
N MET A 270 9.31 -3.25 -7.62
CA MET A 270 10.07 -2.99 -6.40
C MET A 270 11.56 -3.30 -6.57
N GLU A 271 11.90 -4.46 -7.12
CA GLU A 271 13.28 -4.90 -7.37
C GLU A 271 13.98 -3.93 -8.32
N GLY A 272 13.39 -3.64 -9.48
CA GLY A 272 13.97 -2.70 -10.44
C GLY A 272 14.14 -1.30 -9.87
N PHE A 273 13.19 -0.83 -9.06
CA PHE A 273 13.31 0.47 -8.40
C PHE A 273 14.39 0.46 -7.30
N HIS A 274 14.50 -0.62 -6.54
CA HIS A 274 15.55 -0.78 -5.55
C HIS A 274 16.95 -0.77 -6.21
N GLU A 275 17.11 -1.46 -7.33
CA GLU A 275 18.34 -1.46 -8.13
C GLU A 275 18.71 -0.05 -8.60
N GLU A 276 17.75 0.72 -9.12
CA GLU A 276 17.96 2.10 -9.53
C GLU A 276 18.42 2.99 -8.34
N LEU A 277 17.80 2.82 -7.17
CA LEU A 277 18.14 3.59 -5.96
C LEU A 277 19.57 3.32 -5.46
N ILE A 278 20.10 2.10 -5.67
CA ILE A 278 21.47 1.74 -5.28
C ILE A 278 22.50 2.05 -6.38
N SER A 279 22.10 2.04 -7.67
CA SER A 279 23.00 2.27 -8.81
C SER A 279 23.32 3.73 -9.08
N ASP A 280 22.44 4.66 -8.65
CA ASP A 280 22.69 6.10 -8.73
C ASP A 280 23.79 6.58 -7.72
N TYR A 281 24.57 5.63 -7.17
CA TYR A 281 25.68 5.79 -6.22
C TYR A 281 26.80 4.77 -6.46
#